data_AF-A0A0G4MQV7-F1
#
_entry.id   AF-A0A0G4MQV7-F1
#
_cell.length_a   1.000
_cell.length_b   1.000
_cell.length_c   1.000
_cell.angle_alpha   90.00
_cell.angle_beta   90.00
_cell.angle_gamma   90.00
#
_symmetry.space_group_name_H-M   'P 1'
#
loop_
_entity.id
_entity.type
_entity.pdbx_description
1 polymer ?
#
loop_
_entity_poly.entity_id
_entity_poly.type
_entity_poly.pdbx_seq_one_letter_code
_entity_poly.pdbx_strand_id
1 'polypeptide(L)'
;NVLKRAHELIGVNQTPAALTLLHEHITSKRSRNVPIVSLEPVMLLLVELSVEQKKGKLAKDALYQYKNISQNTNVGTIEVRLLAATYWR
;
A
#
# COMPACT_ATOMS: atom_id res chain seq x y z
N ASN A 1 2.24 -8.80 -10.40
CA ASN A 1 1.10 -9.17 -9.54
C ASN A 1 1.58 -9.57 -8.14
N VAL A 2 1.88 -8.59 -7.29
CA VAL A 2 2.43 -8.83 -5.93
C VAL A 2 1.43 -9.57 -5.04
N LEU A 3 0.16 -9.18 -5.10
CA LEU A 3 -0.94 -9.84 -4.37
C LEU A 3 -1.05 -11.33 -4.71
N LYS A 4 -1.02 -11.68 -6.00
CA LYS A 4 -1.09 -13.08 -6.44
C LYS A 4 0.07 -13.91 -5.87
N ARG A 5 1.30 -13.37 -5.92
CA ARG A 5 2.48 -14.01 -5.33
C ARG A 5 2.38 -14.16 -3.81
N ALA A 6 1.85 -13.15 -3.12
CA ALA A 6 1.64 -13.24 -1.68
C ALA A 6 0.65 -14.36 -1.32
N HIS A 7 -0.44 -14.49 -2.08
CA HIS A 7 -1.39 -15.60 -1.89
C HIS A 7 -0.79 -16.97 -2.19
N GLU A 8 0.04 -17.10 -3.23
CA GLU A 8 0.77 -18.35 -3.51
C GLU A 8 1.67 -18.74 -2.33
N LEU A 9 2.39 -17.76 -1.75
CA LEU A 9 3.24 -17.97 -0.58
C LEU A 9 2.46 -18.35 0.68
N ILE A 10 1.27 -17.77 0.88
CA ILE A 10 0.36 -18.16 1.97
C ILE A 10 -0.11 -19.61 1.79
N GLY A 11 -0.45 -20.00 0.56
CA GLY A 11 -0.88 -21.38 0.25
C GLY A 11 0.19 -22.44 0.54
N VAL A 12 1.48 -22.10 0.47
CA VAL A 12 2.60 -22.98 0.81
C VAL A 12 3.11 -22.80 2.25
N ASN A 13 2.33 -22.18 3.14
CA ASN A 13 2.71 -21.88 4.53
C ASN A 13 3.97 -21.00 4.69
N GLN A 14 4.33 -20.22 3.66
CA GLN A 14 5.42 -19.25 3.70
C GLN A 14 4.93 -17.82 4.01
N THR A 15 4.08 -17.69 5.02
CA THR A 15 3.59 -16.42 5.58
C THR A 15 4.70 -15.39 5.85
N PRO A 16 5.87 -15.76 6.43
CA PRO A 16 6.97 -14.80 6.62
C PRO A 16 7.52 -14.22 5.32
N ALA A 17 7.59 -15.02 4.25
CA ALA A 17 8.10 -14.58 2.95
C ALA A 17 7.07 -13.70 2.23
N ALA A 18 5.78 -14.06 2.33
CA ALA A 18 4.69 -13.25 1.81
C ALA A 18 4.69 -11.84 2.43
N LEU A 19 4.87 -11.78 3.75
CA LEU A 19 4.90 -10.52 4.50
C LEU A 19 6.07 -9.63 4.08
N THR A 20 7.29 -10.17 3.98
CA THR A 20 8.47 -9.41 3.52
C THR A 20 8.26 -8.87 2.11
N LEU A 21 7.72 -9.69 1.20
CA LEU A 21 7.44 -9.29 -0.17
C LEU A 21 6.43 -8.14 -0.25
N LEU A 22 5.36 -8.19 0.54
CA LEU A 22 4.37 -7.11 0.62
C LEU A 22 4.97 -5.84 1.23
N HIS A 23 5.77 -5.97 2.29
CA HIS A 23 6.42 -4.85 2.96
C HIS A 23 7.42 -4.14 2.04
N GLU A 24 8.28 -4.88 1.33
CA GLU A 24 9.17 -4.32 0.30
C GLU A 24 8.38 -3.64 -0.81
N HIS A 25 7.23 -4.20 -1.21
CA HIS A 25 6.39 -3.58 -2.23
C HIS A 25 5.84 -2.23 -1.80
N ILE A 26 5.38 -2.08 -0.54
CA ILE A 26 4.83 -0.82 -0.02
C ILE A 26 5.94 0.19 0.28
N THR A 27 7.05 -0.24 0.87
CA THR A 27 8.17 0.65 1.23
C THR A 27 9.05 1.07 0.05
N SER A 28 8.92 0.40 -1.11
CA SER A 28 9.67 0.74 -2.31
C SER A 28 9.44 2.19 -2.77
N LYS A 29 10.42 2.76 -3.48
CA LYS A 29 10.25 4.07 -4.14
C LYS A 29 9.14 4.08 -5.19
N ARG A 30 8.79 2.90 -5.73
CA ARG A 30 7.85 2.69 -6.83
C ARG A 30 6.38 2.76 -6.40
N SER A 31 6.07 2.47 -5.14
CA SER A 31 4.72 2.50 -4.56
C SER A 31 4.14 3.91 -4.51
N ARG A 32 4.99 4.95 -4.55
CA ARG A 32 4.56 6.36 -4.63
C ARG A 32 3.83 6.71 -5.93
N ASN A 33 4.06 5.95 -7.00
CA ASN A 33 3.42 6.13 -8.30
C ASN A 33 2.27 5.13 -8.53
N VAL A 34 2.03 4.21 -7.58
CA VAL A 34 0.92 3.25 -7.66
C VAL A 34 -0.34 3.92 -7.12
N PRO A 35 -1.49 3.82 -7.81
CA PRO A 35 -2.76 4.31 -7.29
C PRO A 35 -3.06 3.70 -5.93
N ILE A 36 -3.50 4.52 -4.97
CA ILE A 36 -3.78 4.03 -3.62
C ILE A 36 -4.84 2.92 -3.58
N VAL A 37 -5.80 2.97 -4.49
CA VAL A 37 -6.81 1.91 -4.69
C VAL A 37 -6.18 0.54 -4.96
N SER A 38 -5.03 0.48 -5.66
CA SER A 38 -4.31 -0.79 -5.84
C SER A 38 -3.48 -1.21 -4.62
N LEU A 39 -3.15 -0.27 -3.74
CA LEU A 39 -2.40 -0.56 -2.50
C LEU A 39 -3.31 -0.97 -1.34
N GLU A 40 -4.60 -0.60 -1.34
CA GLU A 40 -5.58 -1.01 -0.32
C GLU A 40 -5.58 -2.53 -0.06
N PRO A 41 -5.79 -3.41 -1.06
CA PRO A 41 -5.83 -4.85 -0.83
C PRO A 41 -4.46 -5.42 -0.43
N VAL A 42 -3.36 -4.80 -0.87
CA VAL A 42 -1.99 -5.16 -0.45
C VAL A 42 -1.79 -4.86 1.04
N MET A 43 -2.29 -3.70 1.48
CA MET A 43 -2.15 -3.22 2.84
C MET A 43 -2.99 -4.03 3.83
N LEU A 44 -4.23 -4.36 3.46
CA LEU A 44 -5.10 -5.25 4.23
C LEU A 44 -4.42 -6.59 4.50
N LEU A 45 -3.92 -7.24 3.45
CA LEU A 45 -3.23 -8.53 3.56
C LEU A 45 -1.96 -8.42 4.40
N LEU A 46 -1.17 -7.35 4.25
CA LEU A 46 0.04 -7.14 5.05
C LEU A 46 -0.27 -7.05 6.54
N VAL A 47 -1.33 -6.33 6.92
CA VAL A 47 -1.74 -6.16 8.32
C VAL A 47 -2.19 -7.50 8.91
N GLU A 48 -3.02 -8.24 8.18
CA GLU A 48 -3.49 -9.57 8.59
C GLU A 48 -2.32 -10.53 8.85
N LEU A 49 -1.39 -10.65 7.91
CA LEU A 49 -0.19 -11.48 8.07
C LEU A 49 0.72 -10.97 9.19
N SER A 50 0.78 -9.65 9.42
CA SER A 50 1.60 -9.06 10.48
C SER A 50 1.06 -9.36 11.87
N VAL A 51 -0.27 -9.47 12.02
CA VAL A 51 -0.92 -9.88 13.27
C VAL A 51 -0.67 -11.36 13.52
N GLU A 52 -0.85 -12.21 12.50
CA GLU A 52 -0.59 -13.65 12.58
C GLU A 52 0.86 -13.95 12.99
N GLN A 53 1.81 -13.25 12.37
CA GLN A 53 3.24 -13.41 12.62
C GLN A 53 3.76 -12.64 13.85
N LYS A 54 2.90 -11.89 14.55
CA LYS A 54 3.25 -11.00 15.67
C LYS A 54 4.36 -9.97 15.33
N LYS A 55 4.47 -9.57 14.05
CA LYS A 55 5.50 -8.64 13.55
C LYS A 55 4.98 -7.19 13.47
N GLY A 56 4.58 -6.64 14.61
CA GLY A 56 4.01 -5.29 14.68
C GLY A 56 4.91 -4.16 14.15
N LYS A 57 6.24 -4.33 14.20
CA LYS A 57 7.20 -3.33 13.68
C LYS A 57 7.07 -3.14 12.16
N LEU A 58 6.85 -4.22 11.41
CA LEU A 58 6.71 -4.18 9.95
C LEU A 58 5.37 -3.57 9.53
N ALA A 59 4.29 -3.92 10.24
CA ALA A 59 2.98 -3.31 10.02
C ALA A 59 3.02 -1.80 10.23
N LYS A 60 3.64 -1.35 11.33
CA LYS A 60 3.78 0.08 11.64
C LYS A 60 4.52 0.84 10.54
N ASP A 61 5.62 0.29 10.03
CA ASP A 61 6.43 0.91 8.99
C ASP A 61 5.68 0.98 7.65
N ALA A 62 5.01 -0.10 7.26
CA ALA A 62 4.14 -0.12 6.07
C ALA A 62 2.97 0.87 6.18
N LEU A 63 2.32 0.96 7.35
CA LEU A 63 1.23 1.93 7.61
C LEU A 63 1.72 3.36 7.47
N TYR A 64 2.91 3.65 7.99
CA TYR A 64 3.51 4.98 7.88
C TYR A 64 3.72 5.37 6.41
N GLN A 65 4.27 4.45 5.60
CA GLN A 65 4.45 4.71 4.18
C GLN A 65 3.15 4.79 3.40
N TYR A 66 2.18 3.92 3.70
CA TYR A 66 0.85 3.96 3.11
C TYR A 66 0.16 5.32 3.35
N LYS A 67 0.25 5.85 4.57
CA LYS A 67 -0.25 7.19 4.92
C LYS A 67 0.48 8.29 4.14
N ASN A 68 1.80 8.21 3.97
CA ASN A 68 2.53 9.18 3.18
C ASN A 68 2.11 9.15 1.70
N ILE A 69 1.91 7.96 1.13
CA ILE A 69 1.45 7.83 -0.27
C ILE A 69 0.03 8.38 -0.41
N SER A 70 -0.88 8.06 0.51
CA SER A 70 -2.26 8.57 0.47
C SER A 70 -2.34 10.09 0.49
N GLN A 71 -1.49 10.72 1.31
CA GLN A 71 -1.39 12.17 1.40
C GLN A 71 -0.79 12.79 0.12
N ASN A 72 0.21 12.15 -0.49
CA ASN A 72 0.89 12.66 -1.69
C ASN A 72 0.11 12.41 -2.99
N THR A 73 -0.57 11.27 -3.13
CA THR A 73 -1.42 10.99 -4.30
C THR A 73 -2.64 11.92 -4.33
N ASN A 74 -3.12 12.38 -3.18
CA ASN A 74 -4.22 13.35 -3.10
C ASN A 74 -3.79 14.82 -3.31
N VAL A 75 -2.49 15.10 -3.51
CA VAL A 75 -1.98 16.43 -3.93
C VAL A 75 -2.15 16.66 -5.44
N GLY A 76 -2.32 15.59 -6.24
CA GLY A 76 -2.68 15.70 -7.66
C GLY A 76 -4.11 16.18 -7.92
N THR A 77 -4.98 16.18 -6.90
CA THR A 77 -6.33 16.74 -6.99
C THR A 77 -6.33 18.27 -6.89
N ILE A 78 -5.18 18.91 -6.65
CA ILE A 78 -5.11 20.38 -6.61
C ILE A 78 -5.35 20.98 -8.00
N GLU A 79 -4.81 20.40 -9.08
CA GLU A 79 -5.04 20.91 -10.44
C GLU A 79 -6.48 20.67 -10.92
N VAL A 80 -7.09 19.52 -10.60
CA VAL A 80 -8.49 19.26 -10.98
C VAL A 80 -9.47 20.14 -10.20
N ARG A 81 -9.23 20.45 -8.91
CA ARG A 81 -10.08 21.39 -8.16
C ARG A 81 -9.90 22.84 -8.59
N LEU A 82 -8.68 23.28 -8.94
CA LEU A 82 -8.45 24.63 -9.45
C LEU A 82 -9.07 24.84 -10.83
N LEU A 83 -8.96 23.86 -11.73
CA LEU A 83 -9.60 23.91 -13.06
C LEU A 83 -11.13 23.85 -12.95
N ALA A 84 -11.69 23.02 -12.06
CA ALA A 84 -13.13 23.00 -11.80
C ALA A 84 -13.63 24.33 -11.19
N ALA A 85 -12.83 25.00 -10.35
CA ALA A 85 -13.19 26.29 -9.77
C ALA A 85 -13.08 27.47 -10.75
N THR A 86 -12.29 27.37 -11.82
CA THR A 86 -12.21 28.40 -12.87
C THR A 86 -13.28 28.25 -13.95
N TYR A 87 -13.88 27.07 -14.11
CA TYR A 87 -14.92 26.79 -15.12
C TYR A 87 -16.36 27.02 -14.63
N TRP A 88 -16.55 27.39 -13.36
CA TRP A 88 -17.84 27.75 -12.76
C TRP A 88 -17.94 29.26 -12.46
N ARG A 89 -17.47 30.09 -13.39
CA ARG A 89 -17.70 31.55 -13.35
C ARG A 89 -18.59 31.99 -14.51
#